data_AF-A0A1B7NZ61-F1
#
_entry.id   AF-A0A1B7NZ61-F1
#
_cell.length_a   1.000
_cell.length_b   1.000
_cell.length_c   1.000
_cell.angle_alpha   90.00
_cell.angle_beta   90.00
_cell.angle_gamma   90.00
#
_symmetry.space_group_name_H-M   'P 1'
#
loop_
_entity.id
_entity.type
_entity.pdbx_description
1 polymer ?
#
loop_
_entity_poly.entity_id
_entity_poly.type
_entity_poly.pdbx_seq_one_letter_code
_entity_poly.pdbx_strand_id
1 'polypeptide(L)'
;MEHTCEYFANMKGPMLIIGGTLMAFALAYLALDKEKRGRLTRLIKIGGPRVSAAATPHGSLSQEKRATVDKPHGDILPPSRRQALLYTMKDVSVPLNPESLVGRDVTDEGTLKSLLPITANYFTCPAKYTPTGLSTDEIKALGDFPEYATLSGVPLPNPYFEFKPEMAKPRPYRPFRWNYHQTMSLTRMETDWWLELDQEYRSRITQRKELYLKHGKAVLDYLPGSELACKELMEMVVQFLCARYPQYFSLSNEKRYFHNGILGTKDDLKAKHPLVILMDNIPEDFAIMLRDDKTGDYVLRAGVICSALGWNLGMKMGLQLHQIHAPIPDYKEKMQFSMDR
;
A
#
# COMPACT_ATOMS: atom_id res chain seq x y z
N MET A 1 47.33 -32.70 -49.81
CA MET A 1 46.27 -32.79 -48.78
C MET A 1 46.02 -34.25 -48.41
N GLU A 2 47.08 -35.03 -48.12
CA GLU A 2 46.96 -36.46 -47.76
C GLU A 2 47.93 -36.94 -46.65
N HIS A 3 48.83 -36.09 -46.12
CA HIS A 3 49.82 -36.54 -45.13
C HIS A 3 49.51 -36.22 -43.65
N THR A 4 48.35 -35.64 -43.33
CA THR A 4 48.00 -35.27 -41.94
C THR A 4 46.93 -36.17 -41.31
N CYS A 5 46.35 -37.12 -42.04
CA CYS A 5 45.26 -37.96 -41.53
C CYS A 5 45.71 -39.27 -40.85
N GLU A 6 46.94 -39.75 -41.08
CA GLU A 6 47.43 -41.00 -40.48
C GLU A 6 48.01 -40.85 -39.06
N TYR A 7 48.44 -39.66 -38.65
CA TYR A 7 49.05 -39.46 -37.32
C TYR A 7 48.05 -39.50 -36.16
N PHE A 8 46.78 -39.14 -36.39
CA PHE A 8 45.76 -39.11 -35.32
C PHE A 8 45.11 -40.46 -35.03
N ALA A 9 45.23 -41.44 -35.93
CA ALA A 9 44.66 -42.77 -35.72
C ALA A 9 45.48 -43.61 -34.71
N ASN A 10 46.79 -43.36 -34.59
CA ASN A 10 47.69 -44.21 -33.80
C ASN A 10 47.89 -43.76 -32.33
N MET A 11 47.35 -42.60 -31.92
CA MET A 11 47.48 -42.07 -30.56
C MET A 11 46.32 -42.42 -29.61
N LYS A 12 45.22 -42.99 -30.12
CA LYS A 12 44.03 -43.28 -29.30
C LYS A 12 44.22 -44.45 -28.33
N GLY A 13 44.98 -45.47 -28.73
CA GLY A 13 45.28 -46.65 -27.89
C GLY A 13 45.98 -46.31 -26.56
N PRO A 14 47.15 -45.65 -26.57
CA PRO A 14 47.89 -45.39 -25.34
C PRO A 14 47.21 -44.37 -24.42
N MET A 15 46.51 -43.35 -24.96
CA MET A 15 45.76 -42.37 -24.15
C MET A 15 44.58 -42.99 -23.41
N LEU A 16 43.87 -43.96 -24.02
CA LEU A 16 42.79 -44.69 -23.35
C LEU A 16 43.32 -45.59 -22.22
N ILE A 17 44.48 -46.20 -22.41
CA ILE A 17 45.12 -47.03 -21.37
C ILE A 17 45.60 -46.16 -20.19
N ILE A 18 46.20 -44.99 -20.47
CA ILE A 18 46.63 -44.05 -19.43
C ILE A 18 45.41 -43.47 -18.68
N GLY A 19 44.35 -43.10 -19.40
CA GLY A 19 43.10 -42.63 -18.78
C GLY A 19 42.43 -43.71 -17.92
N GLY A 20 42.39 -44.95 -18.41
CA GLY A 20 41.83 -46.10 -17.69
C GLY A 20 42.61 -46.44 -16.42
N THR A 21 43.95 -46.42 -16.48
CA THR A 21 44.81 -46.70 -15.32
C THR A 21 44.73 -45.60 -14.26
N LEU A 22 44.67 -44.32 -14.65
CA LEU A 22 44.45 -43.21 -13.71
C LEU A 22 43.08 -43.29 -13.03
N MET A 23 42.03 -43.64 -13.76
CA MET A 23 40.69 -43.81 -13.21
C MET A 23 40.62 -45.01 -12.26
N ALA A 24 41.26 -46.12 -12.60
CA ALA A 24 41.36 -47.29 -11.73
C ALA A 24 42.13 -46.98 -10.44
N PHE A 25 43.24 -46.23 -10.52
CA PHE A 25 43.99 -45.79 -9.34
C PHE A 25 43.17 -44.84 -8.45
N ALA A 26 42.42 -43.90 -9.03
CA ALA A 26 41.56 -43.00 -8.28
C ALA A 26 40.41 -43.76 -7.57
N LEU A 27 39.82 -44.75 -8.23
CA LEU A 27 38.78 -45.60 -7.64
C LEU A 27 39.34 -46.52 -6.54
N ALA A 28 40.53 -47.08 -6.73
CA ALA A 28 41.21 -47.86 -5.70
C ALA A 28 41.61 -46.99 -4.49
N TYR A 29 42.11 -45.78 -4.74
CA TYR A 29 42.43 -44.78 -3.71
C TYR A 29 41.19 -44.38 -2.89
N LEU A 30 40.04 -44.18 -3.55
CA LEU A 30 38.75 -43.89 -2.90
C LEU A 30 38.13 -45.12 -2.19
N ALA A 31 38.47 -46.34 -2.60
CA ALA A 31 37.98 -47.55 -1.95
C ALA A 31 38.76 -47.90 -0.68
N LEU A 32 40.05 -47.56 -0.62
CA LEU A 32 40.94 -47.87 0.51
C LEU A 32 40.88 -46.83 1.63
N ASP A 33 40.50 -45.58 1.33
CA ASP A 33 40.42 -44.50 2.33
C ASP A 33 38.97 -44.28 2.83
N LYS A 34 38.59 -45.01 3.90
CA LYS A 34 37.24 -44.97 4.49
C LYS A 34 36.82 -43.56 4.97
N GLU A 35 37.75 -42.69 5.34
CA GLU A 35 37.40 -41.33 5.81
C GLU A 35 36.96 -40.40 4.66
N LYS A 36 37.47 -40.59 3.43
CA LYS A 36 37.13 -39.72 2.30
C LYS A 36 35.84 -40.11 1.58
N ARG A 37 35.43 -41.37 1.64
CA ARG A 37 34.09 -41.83 1.18
C ARG A 37 32.95 -41.04 1.84
N GLY A 38 33.11 -40.68 3.12
CA GLY A 38 32.13 -39.89 3.86
C GLY A 38 32.01 -38.42 3.41
N ARG A 39 33.00 -37.89 2.67
CA ARG A 39 32.96 -36.51 2.15
C ARG A 39 32.27 -36.43 0.79
N LEU A 40 32.42 -37.43 -0.07
CA LEU A 40 31.79 -37.43 -1.40
C LEU A 40 30.27 -37.66 -1.31
N THR A 41 29.81 -38.48 -0.37
CA THR A 41 28.36 -38.69 -0.13
C THR A 41 27.65 -37.47 0.46
N ARG A 42 28.38 -36.47 0.98
CA ARG A 42 27.82 -35.17 1.36
C ARG A 42 27.66 -34.19 0.20
N LEU A 43 28.46 -34.34 -0.86
CA LEU A 43 28.41 -33.50 -2.05
C LEU A 43 27.31 -33.92 -3.04
N ILE A 44 26.86 -35.17 -2.97
CA ILE A 44 25.78 -35.71 -3.80
C ILE A 44 24.54 -35.95 -2.93
N LYS A 45 23.97 -34.87 -2.38
CA LYS A 45 22.58 -34.85 -1.90
C LYS A 45 21.77 -33.95 -2.83
N ILE A 46 20.99 -34.60 -3.69
CA ILE A 46 19.93 -33.99 -4.49
C ILE A 46 18.89 -33.40 -3.53
N GLY A 47 18.58 -32.12 -3.71
CA GLY A 47 17.83 -31.30 -2.77
C GLY A 47 16.37 -31.73 -2.60
N GLY A 48 15.97 -32.00 -1.36
CA GLY A 48 14.60 -31.79 -0.89
C GLY A 48 14.39 -30.32 -0.50
N PRO A 49 13.14 -29.88 -0.23
CA PRO A 49 12.84 -28.48 0.06
C PRO A 49 13.65 -28.01 1.27
N ARG A 50 14.47 -26.96 1.09
CA ARG A 50 15.15 -26.28 2.19
C ARG A 50 14.09 -25.59 3.04
N VAL A 51 13.74 -26.19 4.17
CA VAL A 51 13.09 -25.47 5.26
C VAL A 51 14.07 -24.42 5.77
N SER A 52 13.66 -23.15 5.74
CA SER A 52 14.47 -22.01 6.14
C SER A 52 14.83 -22.12 7.62
N ALA A 53 16.12 -22.28 7.93
CA ALA A 53 16.64 -22.37 9.31
C ALA A 53 17.01 -20.98 9.87
N ALA A 54 16.21 -19.95 9.59
CA ALA A 54 16.31 -18.67 10.28
C ALA A 54 15.51 -18.75 11.60
N ALA A 55 16.05 -19.47 12.57
CA ALA A 55 15.54 -19.42 13.94
C ALA A 55 16.07 -18.13 14.59
N THR A 56 15.27 -17.08 14.56
CA THR A 56 15.50 -15.87 15.36
C THR A 56 15.28 -16.20 16.84
N PRO A 57 16.08 -15.72 17.80
CA PRO A 57 15.83 -15.98 19.21
C PRO A 57 14.45 -15.42 19.59
N HIS A 58 13.60 -16.28 20.15
CA HIS A 58 12.34 -15.84 20.74
C HIS A 58 12.67 -15.00 21.99
N GLY A 59 12.57 -13.67 21.86
CA GLY A 59 12.33 -12.84 23.03
C GLY A 59 11.03 -13.31 23.68
N SER A 60 11.07 -13.63 24.97
CA SER A 60 9.91 -14.08 25.73
C SER A 60 8.84 -12.99 25.70
N LEU A 61 7.84 -13.15 24.83
CA LEU A 61 6.59 -12.41 24.92
C LEU A 61 5.96 -12.81 26.26
N SER A 62 5.79 -11.84 27.15
CA SER A 62 5.01 -12.00 28.37
C SER A 62 3.64 -12.56 28.01
N GLN A 63 3.20 -13.60 28.72
CA GLN A 63 1.90 -14.21 28.53
C GLN A 63 0.80 -13.16 28.62
N GLU A 64 0.30 -12.72 27.47
CA GLU A 64 -0.90 -11.92 27.40
C GLU A 64 -2.10 -12.82 27.63
N LYS A 65 -2.88 -12.41 28.61
CA LYS A 65 -4.10 -13.03 29.11
C LYS A 65 -5.01 -13.39 27.93
N ARG A 66 -5.43 -14.65 27.84
CA ARG A 66 -6.48 -15.12 26.90
C ARG A 66 -7.68 -14.17 27.00
N ALA A 67 -7.81 -13.28 26.02
CA ALA A 67 -8.95 -12.38 25.92
C ALA A 67 -10.19 -13.21 25.57
N THR A 68 -11.27 -12.93 26.30
CA THR A 68 -12.63 -13.35 25.99
C THR A 68 -13.04 -12.85 24.61
N VAL A 69 -14.13 -13.40 24.05
CA VAL A 69 -14.68 -13.09 22.72
C VAL A 69 -15.32 -11.69 22.70
N ASP A 70 -14.57 -10.67 23.11
CA ASP A 70 -15.00 -9.29 23.30
C ASP A 70 -14.15 -8.36 22.44
N LYS A 71 -14.83 -7.47 21.70
CA LYS A 71 -14.32 -6.46 20.76
C LYS A 71 -12.94 -5.90 21.14
N PRO A 72 -11.82 -6.43 20.61
CA PRO A 72 -10.49 -6.07 21.11
C PRO A 72 -10.14 -4.60 20.88
N HIS A 73 -10.73 -3.97 19.85
CA HIS A 73 -10.42 -2.60 19.43
C HIS A 73 -11.65 -1.69 19.37
N GLY A 74 -12.85 -2.20 19.67
CA GLY A 74 -14.12 -1.49 19.45
C GLY A 74 -14.25 -0.18 20.21
N ASP A 75 -13.67 -0.11 21.40
CA ASP A 75 -13.74 1.05 22.30
C ASP A 75 -12.55 2.01 22.14
N ILE A 76 -11.56 1.66 21.32
CA ILE A 76 -10.35 2.48 21.10
C ILE A 76 -10.56 3.33 19.85
N LEU A 77 -10.62 4.65 20.04
CA LEU A 77 -10.71 5.62 18.95
C LEU A 77 -9.34 6.19 18.59
N PRO A 78 -9.11 6.54 17.31
CA PRO A 78 -7.94 7.30 16.92
C PRO A 78 -7.94 8.70 17.57
N PRO A 79 -6.78 9.36 17.69
CA PRO A 79 -6.69 10.71 18.25
C PRO A 79 -7.67 11.67 17.59
N SER A 80 -8.43 12.39 18.42
CA SER A 80 -9.42 13.36 17.97
C SER A 80 -8.76 14.47 17.14
N ARG A 81 -9.41 14.83 16.03
CA ARG A 81 -9.01 15.95 15.15
C ARG A 81 -9.91 17.16 15.32
N ARG A 82 -10.78 17.19 16.33
CA ARG A 82 -11.71 18.31 16.57
C ARG A 82 -11.01 19.66 16.75
N GLN A 83 -9.84 19.68 17.39
CA GLN A 83 -9.07 20.92 17.56
C GLN A 83 -8.64 21.53 16.22
N ALA A 84 -8.44 20.73 15.17
CA ALA A 84 -8.10 21.25 13.85
C ALA A 84 -9.27 22.05 13.22
N LEU A 85 -10.53 21.68 13.52
CA LEU A 85 -11.70 22.43 13.05
C LEU A 85 -11.69 23.88 13.52
N LEU A 86 -11.21 24.15 14.74
CA LEU A 86 -11.12 25.51 15.29
C LEU A 86 -10.25 26.43 14.45
N TYR A 87 -9.25 25.88 13.75
CA TYR A 87 -8.39 26.65 12.86
C TYR A 87 -9.05 26.81 11.49
N THR A 88 -9.59 25.73 10.92
CA THR A 88 -10.18 25.75 9.58
C THR A 88 -11.50 26.53 9.50
N MET A 89 -12.30 26.56 10.57
CA MET A 89 -13.61 27.25 10.58
C MET A 89 -13.55 28.75 10.90
N LYS A 90 -12.40 29.29 11.34
CA LYS A 90 -12.25 30.73 11.59
C LYS A 90 -12.41 31.57 10.32
N ASP A 91 -12.05 31.00 9.17
CA ASP A 91 -12.05 31.69 7.88
C ASP A 91 -13.29 31.38 7.02
N VAL A 92 -14.18 30.49 7.48
CA VAL A 92 -15.40 30.14 6.73
C VAL A 92 -16.56 31.02 7.22
N SER A 93 -17.05 31.87 6.32
CA SER A 93 -18.28 32.66 6.50
C SER A 93 -19.53 31.77 6.42
N VAL A 94 -19.69 30.83 7.35
CA VAL A 94 -20.89 29.98 7.45
C VAL A 94 -22.00 30.73 8.20
N PRO A 95 -23.29 30.60 7.81
CA PRO A 95 -24.44 31.17 8.54
C PRO A 95 -24.78 30.47 9.87
N LEU A 96 -23.85 29.73 10.44
CA LEU A 96 -24.01 29.00 11.70
C LEU A 96 -22.93 29.51 12.65
N ASN A 97 -23.33 29.93 13.85
CA ASN A 97 -22.39 30.39 14.86
C ASN A 97 -21.31 29.30 15.09
N PRO A 98 -20.03 29.53 14.76
CA PRO A 98 -18.96 28.54 14.91
C PRO A 98 -18.85 27.99 16.34
N GLU A 99 -19.21 28.82 17.34
CA GLU A 99 -19.25 28.44 18.75
C GLU A 99 -20.34 27.40 19.07
N SER A 100 -21.46 27.37 18.32
CA SER A 100 -22.55 26.41 18.55
C SER A 100 -22.29 25.04 17.92
N LEU A 101 -21.42 24.96 16.92
CA LEU A 101 -20.97 23.71 16.29
C LEU A 101 -19.82 23.07 17.07
N VAL A 102 -18.89 23.88 17.57
CA VAL A 102 -17.64 23.38 18.16
C VAL A 102 -17.68 23.29 19.70
N GLY A 103 -18.59 24.01 20.37
CA GLY A 103 -18.67 24.11 21.83
C GLY A 103 -19.26 22.92 22.60
N ARG A 104 -19.50 21.77 21.95
CA ARG A 104 -19.84 20.55 22.66
C ARG A 104 -18.55 19.79 22.95
N ASP A 105 -18.21 19.61 24.23
CA ASP A 105 -17.21 18.61 24.62
C ASP A 105 -17.70 17.23 24.16
N VAL A 106 -17.17 16.79 23.02
CA VAL A 106 -17.45 15.45 22.49
C VAL A 106 -16.45 14.52 23.15
N THR A 107 -16.92 13.74 24.12
CA THR A 107 -16.12 12.69 24.77
C THR A 107 -16.05 11.46 23.88
N ASP A 108 -15.02 10.63 24.05
CA ASP A 108 -14.85 9.37 23.31
C ASP A 108 -16.07 8.45 23.51
N GLU A 109 -16.66 8.42 24.71
CA GLU A 109 -17.89 7.65 24.97
C GLU A 109 -19.08 8.21 24.19
N GLY A 110 -19.16 9.53 24.04
CA GLY A 110 -20.17 10.20 23.21
C GLY A 110 -20.00 9.87 21.73
N THR A 111 -18.76 9.86 21.24
CA THR A 111 -18.42 9.46 19.87
C THR A 111 -18.78 8.00 19.63
N LEU A 112 -18.35 7.07 20.48
CA LEU A 112 -18.63 5.63 20.37
C LEU A 112 -20.13 5.34 20.29
N LYS A 113 -20.96 6.01 21.11
CA LYS A 113 -22.42 5.83 21.12
C LYS A 113 -23.11 6.29 19.83
N SER A 114 -22.50 7.18 19.07
CA SER A 114 -23.09 7.76 17.85
C SER A 114 -22.10 7.76 16.68
N LEU A 115 -21.30 6.70 16.56
CA LEU A 115 -20.44 6.49 15.41
C LEU A 115 -21.25 6.41 14.11
N LEU A 116 -20.67 6.93 13.04
CA LEU A 116 -21.14 6.74 11.68
C LEU A 116 -20.99 5.26 11.31
N PRO A 117 -22.08 4.54 11.00
CA PRO A 117 -21.98 3.15 10.60
C PRO A 117 -21.16 3.00 9.32
N ILE A 118 -20.34 1.95 9.22
CA ILE A 118 -19.42 1.73 8.07
C ILE A 118 -20.14 1.60 6.72
N THR A 119 -21.44 1.27 6.74
CA THR A 119 -22.28 1.15 5.54
C THR A 119 -23.14 2.39 5.27
N ALA A 120 -23.12 3.39 6.14
CA ALA A 120 -23.99 4.55 6.05
C ALA A 120 -23.35 5.66 5.20
N ASN A 121 -24.12 6.20 4.28
CA ASN A 121 -23.71 7.38 3.52
C ASN A 121 -23.80 8.64 4.41
N TYR A 122 -22.69 9.34 4.58
CA TYR A 122 -22.58 10.49 5.47
C TYR A 122 -23.48 11.68 5.07
N PHE A 123 -23.84 11.79 3.77
CA PHE A 123 -24.71 12.86 3.29
C PHE A 123 -26.15 12.69 3.78
N THR A 124 -26.65 11.45 3.76
CA THR A 124 -28.06 11.15 4.03
C THR A 124 -28.34 10.71 5.46
N CYS A 125 -27.31 10.33 6.22
CA CYS A 125 -27.49 9.92 7.61
C CYS A 125 -27.80 11.11 8.53
N PRO A 126 -28.48 10.88 9.67
CA PRO A 126 -28.58 11.87 10.74
C PRO A 126 -27.17 12.19 11.29
N ALA A 127 -27.08 13.21 12.14
CA ALA A 127 -25.83 13.60 12.78
C ALA A 127 -25.15 12.40 13.48
N LYS A 128 -23.99 12.01 12.94
CA LYS A 128 -23.12 10.94 13.45
C LYS A 128 -21.70 11.44 13.57
N TYR A 129 -20.83 10.68 14.25
CA TYR A 129 -19.42 11.02 14.41
C TYR A 129 -18.52 10.06 13.63
N THR A 130 -17.49 10.62 13.00
CA THR A 130 -16.35 9.86 12.51
C THR A 130 -15.52 9.34 13.70
N PRO A 131 -14.68 8.30 13.49
CA PRO A 131 -13.78 7.82 14.54
C PRO A 131 -12.82 8.88 15.08
N THR A 132 -12.52 9.93 14.31
CA THR A 132 -11.64 11.05 14.71
C THR A 132 -12.40 12.19 15.40
N GLY A 133 -13.66 11.97 15.76
CA GLY A 133 -14.48 12.89 16.54
C GLY A 133 -15.16 14.00 15.74
N LEU A 134 -15.02 14.05 14.41
CA LEU A 134 -15.73 15.03 13.57
C LEU A 134 -17.15 14.54 13.29
N SER A 135 -18.14 15.41 13.48
CA SER A 135 -19.53 15.10 13.14
C SER A 135 -19.81 15.23 11.65
N THR A 136 -20.79 14.47 11.15
CA THR A 136 -21.22 14.56 9.74
C THR A 136 -21.75 15.94 9.37
N ASP A 137 -22.29 16.69 10.32
CA ASP A 137 -22.80 18.05 10.08
C ASP A 137 -21.66 19.06 9.98
N GLU A 138 -20.62 18.94 10.82
CA GLU A 138 -19.38 19.72 10.68
C GLU A 138 -18.72 19.44 9.32
N ILE A 139 -18.66 18.16 8.90
CA ILE A 139 -18.10 17.77 7.60
C ILE A 139 -18.91 18.36 6.44
N LYS A 140 -20.24 18.36 6.52
CA LYS A 140 -21.10 19.01 5.52
C LYS A 140 -20.88 20.54 5.50
N ALA A 141 -20.69 21.16 6.66
CA ALA A 141 -20.44 22.59 6.79
C ALA A 141 -19.08 23.02 6.21
N LEU A 142 -18.06 22.15 6.30
CA LEU A 142 -16.74 22.37 5.67
C LEU A 142 -16.82 22.44 4.13
N GLY A 143 -17.80 21.76 3.52
CA GLY A 143 -18.02 21.79 2.08
C GLY A 143 -16.98 21.02 1.26
N ASP A 144 -16.73 21.48 0.03
CA ASP A 144 -15.78 20.88 -0.90
C ASP A 144 -14.40 21.54 -0.75
N PHE A 145 -13.35 20.73 -0.71
CA PHE A 145 -11.96 21.14 -0.54
C PHE A 145 -11.72 22.02 0.70
N PRO A 146 -11.95 21.48 1.92
CA PRO A 146 -11.47 22.12 3.14
C PRO A 146 -9.93 22.13 3.18
N GLU A 147 -9.37 22.85 4.15
CA GLU A 147 -7.92 22.91 4.36
C GLU A 147 -7.40 21.60 4.99
N TYR A 148 -7.21 20.57 4.14
CA TYR A 148 -6.81 19.24 4.61
C TYR A 148 -5.44 19.23 5.28
N ALA A 149 -4.54 20.17 4.97
CA ALA A 149 -3.25 20.25 5.65
C ALA A 149 -3.40 20.53 7.15
N THR A 150 -4.34 21.41 7.51
CA THR A 150 -4.69 21.71 8.91
C THR A 150 -5.41 20.53 9.56
N LEU A 151 -6.39 19.93 8.87
CA LEU A 151 -7.17 18.79 9.40
C LEU A 151 -6.30 17.55 9.64
N SER A 152 -5.40 17.23 8.71
CA SER A 152 -4.52 16.07 8.77
C SER A 152 -3.21 16.33 9.53
N GLY A 153 -2.86 17.59 9.79
CA GLY A 153 -1.55 17.96 10.35
C GLY A 153 -0.37 17.63 9.42
N VAL A 154 -0.62 17.32 8.15
CA VAL A 154 0.39 17.08 7.13
C VAL A 154 0.46 18.32 6.24
N PRO A 155 1.58 19.07 6.21
CA PRO A 155 1.65 20.29 5.42
C PRO A 155 1.55 19.99 3.93
N LEU A 156 1.04 20.97 3.17
CA LEU A 156 1.09 20.93 1.71
C LEU A 156 2.55 20.87 1.23
N PRO A 157 2.79 20.23 0.08
CA PRO A 157 4.12 20.16 -0.50
C PRO A 157 4.59 21.54 -0.97
N ASN A 158 5.91 21.72 -1.05
CA ASN A 158 6.47 22.91 -1.70
C ASN A 158 6.22 22.85 -3.22
N PRO A 159 5.89 23.98 -3.87
CA PRO A 159 5.80 24.04 -5.33
C PRO A 159 7.12 23.65 -6.00
N TYR A 160 7.04 22.92 -7.12
CA TYR A 160 8.19 22.50 -7.92
C TYR A 160 8.03 22.94 -9.38
N PHE A 161 8.37 24.21 -9.65
CA PHE A 161 8.18 24.85 -10.95
C PHE A 161 9.11 24.31 -12.05
N GLU A 162 10.30 23.83 -11.70
CA GLU A 162 11.28 23.29 -12.64
C GLU A 162 11.01 21.84 -13.05
N PHE A 163 9.97 21.21 -12.46
CA PHE A 163 9.59 19.85 -12.79
C PHE A 163 9.29 19.69 -14.28
N LYS A 164 9.90 18.69 -14.92
CA LYS A 164 9.66 18.31 -16.31
C LYS A 164 9.32 16.82 -16.34
N PRO A 165 8.07 16.42 -16.62
CA PRO A 165 7.65 15.02 -16.60
C PRO A 165 8.56 14.13 -17.45
N GLU A 166 8.87 14.57 -18.68
CA GLU A 166 9.69 13.83 -19.65
C GLU A 166 11.13 13.53 -19.19
N MET A 167 11.63 14.26 -18.18
CA MET A 167 12.99 14.09 -17.63
C MET A 167 12.99 13.43 -16.25
N ALA A 168 11.81 13.30 -15.63
CA ALA A 168 11.66 12.78 -14.28
C ALA A 168 11.80 11.26 -14.29
N LYS A 169 12.70 10.76 -13.44
CA LYS A 169 12.93 9.31 -13.28
C LYS A 169 12.22 8.84 -12.00
N PRO A 170 11.69 7.60 -11.99
CA PRO A 170 11.15 7.00 -10.78
C PRO A 170 12.20 6.98 -9.67
N ARG A 171 11.80 7.27 -8.43
CA ARG A 171 12.72 7.17 -7.29
C ARG A 171 13.14 5.72 -7.07
N PRO A 172 14.43 5.43 -6.85
CA PRO A 172 14.88 4.07 -6.62
C PRO A 172 14.25 3.47 -5.35
N TYR A 173 13.43 2.43 -5.51
CA TYR A 173 12.90 1.65 -4.39
C TYR A 173 13.84 0.48 -4.07
N ARG A 174 14.46 0.50 -2.88
CA ARG A 174 15.37 -0.56 -2.39
C ARG A 174 14.91 -1.13 -1.04
N PRO A 175 13.85 -1.96 -1.01
CA PRO A 175 13.27 -2.46 0.23
C PRO A 175 14.11 -3.54 0.92
N PHE A 176 14.96 -4.27 0.17
CA PHE A 176 15.72 -5.38 0.72
C PHE A 176 16.99 -4.90 1.43
N ARG A 177 17.06 -5.17 2.73
CA ARG A 177 18.28 -5.09 3.52
C ARG A 177 18.85 -6.50 3.72
N TRP A 178 20.15 -6.59 3.96
CA TRP A 178 20.88 -7.86 4.14
C TRP A 178 20.37 -8.67 5.34
N ASN A 179 19.87 -8.01 6.39
CA ASN A 179 19.12 -8.64 7.47
C ASN A 179 17.61 -8.48 7.24
N TYR A 180 16.89 -9.60 7.17
CA TYR A 180 15.43 -9.61 7.05
C TYR A 180 14.76 -9.56 8.43
N HIS A 181 14.06 -8.47 8.70
CA HIS A 181 13.16 -8.34 9.85
C HIS A 181 11.76 -8.03 9.34
N GLN A 182 10.83 -8.95 9.56
CA GLN A 182 9.42 -8.74 9.26
C GLN A 182 8.84 -7.80 10.33
N THR A 183 8.87 -6.51 10.00
CA THR A 183 8.29 -5.42 10.79
C THR A 183 7.46 -4.56 9.86
N MET A 184 6.58 -3.74 10.43
CA MET A 184 5.77 -2.76 9.68
C MET A 184 6.60 -1.84 8.79
N SER A 185 7.88 -1.60 9.16
CA SER A 185 8.83 -0.79 8.39
C SER A 185 8.28 0.60 8.01
N LEU A 186 7.52 1.22 8.93
CA LEU A 186 6.98 2.57 8.74
C LEU A 186 8.12 3.60 8.75
N THR A 187 8.07 4.52 7.79
CA THR A 187 8.90 5.72 7.75
C THR A 187 8.00 6.94 7.69
N ARG A 188 8.47 8.06 8.26
CA ARG A 188 7.77 9.34 8.09
C ARG A 188 7.68 9.65 6.59
N MET A 189 6.48 9.92 6.12
CA MET A 189 6.24 10.32 4.74
C MET A 189 6.89 11.68 4.47
N GLU A 190 7.62 11.78 3.36
CA GLU A 190 8.10 13.05 2.83
C GLU A 190 6.97 13.72 2.07
N THR A 191 6.49 14.87 2.55
CA THR A 191 5.29 15.52 1.99
C THR A 191 5.47 15.84 0.52
N ASP A 192 6.61 16.41 0.12
CA ASP A 192 6.94 16.79 -1.26
C ASP A 192 6.93 15.63 -2.27
N TRP A 193 6.98 14.38 -1.77
CA TRP A 193 7.08 13.16 -2.56
C TRP A 193 5.95 12.18 -2.25
N TRP A 194 4.78 12.68 -1.83
CA TRP A 194 3.62 11.81 -1.60
C TRP A 194 3.12 11.15 -2.89
N LEU A 195 2.93 11.93 -3.96
CA LEU A 195 2.52 11.43 -5.28
C LEU A 195 3.61 11.75 -6.30
N GLU A 196 4.20 10.71 -6.86
CA GLU A 196 5.34 10.82 -7.77
C GLU A 196 4.86 10.74 -9.22
N LEU A 197 5.27 11.72 -10.03
CA LEU A 197 5.06 11.74 -11.46
C LEU A 197 6.42 11.58 -12.14
N ASP A 198 6.47 10.77 -13.19
CA ASP A 198 7.69 10.49 -13.94
C ASP A 198 7.45 10.56 -15.45
N GLN A 199 8.49 10.25 -16.22
CA GLN A 199 8.46 10.18 -17.68
C GLN A 199 7.44 9.16 -18.23
N GLU A 200 7.06 8.14 -17.45
CA GLU A 200 6.10 7.12 -17.88
C GLU A 200 4.65 7.52 -17.62
N TYR A 201 4.41 8.62 -16.90
CA TYR A 201 3.10 9.05 -16.42
C TYR A 201 1.98 8.93 -17.46
N ARG A 202 2.17 9.48 -18.67
CA ARG A 202 1.17 9.42 -19.75
C ARG A 202 0.80 7.98 -20.12
N SER A 203 1.83 7.17 -20.37
CA SER A 203 1.66 5.77 -20.75
C SER A 203 1.03 4.96 -19.61
N ARG A 204 1.40 5.26 -18.36
CA ARG A 204 0.88 4.60 -17.17
C ARG A 204 -0.60 4.87 -16.99
N ILE A 205 -1.05 6.11 -17.15
CA ILE A 205 -2.48 6.46 -17.07
C ILE A 205 -3.28 5.74 -18.17
N THR A 206 -2.79 5.71 -19.41
CA THR A 206 -3.45 4.96 -20.49
C THR A 206 -3.61 3.47 -20.14
N GLN A 207 -2.53 2.82 -19.70
CA GLN A 207 -2.56 1.40 -19.30
C GLN A 207 -3.55 1.15 -18.15
N ARG A 208 -3.60 2.04 -17.15
CA ARG A 208 -4.53 1.94 -16.01
C ARG A 208 -5.99 2.00 -16.46
N LYS A 209 -6.30 2.90 -17.39
CA LYS A 209 -7.65 3.01 -17.96
C LYS A 209 -8.04 1.77 -18.77
N GLU A 210 -7.12 1.24 -19.57
CA GLU A 210 -7.32 -0.02 -20.31
C GLU A 210 -7.55 -1.21 -19.37
N LEU A 211 -6.78 -1.32 -18.29
CA LEU A 211 -6.98 -2.35 -17.26
C LEU A 211 -8.36 -2.25 -16.62
N TYR A 212 -8.80 -1.05 -16.27
CA TYR A 212 -10.13 -0.85 -15.70
C TYR A 212 -11.24 -1.20 -16.69
N LEU A 213 -11.12 -0.82 -17.95
CA LEU A 213 -12.09 -1.21 -18.99
C LEU A 213 -12.19 -2.72 -19.15
N LYS A 214 -11.07 -3.44 -19.03
CA LYS A 214 -11.01 -4.89 -19.19
C LYS A 214 -11.49 -5.66 -17.96
N HIS A 215 -11.23 -5.15 -16.76
CA HIS A 215 -11.38 -5.91 -15.51
C HIS A 215 -12.37 -5.31 -14.50
N GLY A 216 -12.85 -4.09 -14.74
CA GLY A 216 -13.89 -3.41 -13.95
C GLY A 216 -13.60 -3.44 -12.44
N LYS A 217 -14.50 -4.10 -11.70
CA LYS A 217 -14.45 -4.21 -10.24
C LYS A 217 -13.21 -4.91 -9.67
N ALA A 218 -12.51 -5.71 -10.47
CA ALA A 218 -11.25 -6.30 -10.02
C ALA A 218 -10.12 -5.26 -9.90
N VAL A 219 -10.29 -4.08 -10.49
CA VAL A 219 -9.32 -2.97 -10.50
C VAL A 219 -9.80 -1.79 -9.66
N LEU A 220 -11.06 -1.37 -9.81
CA LEU A 220 -11.65 -0.28 -9.05
C LEU A 220 -13.04 -0.67 -8.57
N ASP A 221 -13.24 -0.65 -7.26
CA ASP A 221 -14.51 -0.95 -6.63
C ASP A 221 -14.62 -0.20 -5.30
N TYR A 222 -15.85 -0.03 -4.84
CA TYR A 222 -16.18 0.68 -3.61
C TYR A 222 -17.51 0.17 -3.05
N LEU A 223 -17.60 0.11 -1.72
CA LEU A 223 -18.77 -0.36 -0.99
C LEU A 223 -19.55 0.82 -0.39
N PRO A 224 -20.88 0.70 -0.20
CA PRO A 224 -21.67 1.74 0.45
C PRO A 224 -21.07 2.19 1.79
N GLY A 225 -21.14 3.48 2.09
CA GLY A 225 -20.53 4.09 3.27
C GLY A 225 -19.08 4.58 3.06
N SER A 226 -18.44 4.24 1.94
CA SER A 226 -17.10 4.73 1.62
C SER A 226 -17.06 6.10 0.95
N GLU A 227 -18.20 6.76 0.73
CA GLU A 227 -18.31 7.97 -0.08
C GLU A 227 -17.48 9.13 0.49
N LEU A 228 -17.49 9.29 1.82
CA LEU A 228 -16.72 10.32 2.50
C LEU A 228 -15.22 10.13 2.27
N ALA A 229 -14.70 8.94 2.55
CA ALA A 229 -13.28 8.64 2.43
C ALA A 229 -12.79 8.70 0.97
N CYS A 230 -13.63 8.28 0.01
CA CYS A 230 -13.30 8.42 -1.41
C CYS A 230 -13.22 9.88 -1.84
N LYS A 231 -14.16 10.73 -1.39
CA LYS A 231 -14.16 12.17 -1.63
C LYS A 231 -12.93 12.83 -0.99
N GLU A 232 -12.69 12.56 0.28
CA GLU A 232 -11.54 13.08 1.04
C GLU A 232 -10.22 12.76 0.34
N LEU A 233 -9.99 11.49 -0.02
CA LEU A 233 -8.78 11.09 -0.74
C LEU A 233 -8.61 11.85 -2.06
N MET A 234 -9.68 11.96 -2.86
CA MET A 234 -9.64 12.67 -4.13
C MET A 234 -9.31 14.16 -3.93
N GLU A 235 -9.95 14.83 -2.98
CA GLU A 235 -9.72 16.24 -2.72
C GLU A 235 -8.30 16.51 -2.21
N MET A 236 -7.79 15.66 -1.31
CA MET A 236 -6.40 15.74 -0.83
C MET A 236 -5.40 15.57 -1.98
N VAL A 237 -5.62 14.59 -2.85
CA VAL A 237 -4.76 14.34 -4.02
C VAL A 237 -4.78 15.51 -5.01
N VAL A 238 -5.95 16.07 -5.29
CA VAL A 238 -6.08 17.23 -6.18
C VAL A 238 -5.40 18.45 -5.57
N GLN A 239 -5.56 18.72 -4.27
CA GLN A 239 -4.84 19.80 -3.58
C GLN A 239 -3.33 19.60 -3.63
N PHE A 240 -2.86 18.36 -3.43
CA PHE A 240 -1.45 18.02 -3.53
C PHE A 240 -0.89 18.34 -4.91
N LEU A 241 -1.55 17.90 -6.00
CA LEU A 241 -1.06 18.14 -7.35
C LEU A 241 -1.05 19.62 -7.71
N CYS A 242 -2.11 20.36 -7.36
CA CYS A 242 -2.19 21.81 -7.58
C CYS A 242 -1.10 22.56 -6.80
N ALA A 243 -0.76 22.11 -5.58
CA ALA A 243 0.30 22.73 -4.77
C ALA A 243 1.70 22.38 -5.26
N ARG A 244 1.96 21.10 -5.58
CA ARG A 244 3.29 20.61 -5.97
C ARG A 244 3.66 20.98 -7.40
N TYR A 245 2.71 20.92 -8.33
CA TYR A 245 2.94 21.09 -9.76
C TYR A 245 1.97 22.14 -10.36
N PRO A 246 1.95 23.38 -9.85
CA PRO A 246 0.97 24.40 -10.21
C PRO A 246 0.99 24.82 -11.70
N GLN A 247 2.11 24.61 -12.39
CA GLN A 247 2.25 24.88 -13.82
C GLN A 247 1.50 23.86 -14.70
N TYR A 248 1.14 22.71 -14.13
CA TYR A 248 0.48 21.62 -14.84
C TYR A 248 -0.93 21.35 -14.35
N PHE A 249 -1.21 21.57 -13.06
CA PHE A 249 -2.49 21.23 -12.47
C PHE A 249 -3.16 22.45 -11.87
N SER A 250 -4.46 22.56 -12.10
CA SER A 250 -5.26 23.63 -11.51
C SER A 250 -6.67 23.15 -11.21
N LEU A 251 -7.27 23.76 -10.19
CA LEU A 251 -8.66 23.57 -9.81
C LEU A 251 -9.42 24.85 -10.14
N SER A 252 -10.61 24.73 -10.73
CA SER A 252 -11.44 25.91 -11.02
C SER A 252 -11.85 26.65 -9.75
N ASN A 253 -12.15 27.94 -9.84
CA ASN A 253 -12.55 28.77 -8.69
C ASN A 253 -13.79 28.20 -7.99
N GLU A 254 -14.70 27.57 -8.74
CA GLU A 254 -15.92 26.93 -8.23
C GLU A 254 -15.66 25.53 -7.65
N LYS A 255 -14.39 25.08 -7.63
CA LYS A 255 -13.95 23.76 -7.15
C LYS A 255 -14.64 22.58 -7.84
N ARG A 256 -15.12 22.80 -9.08
CA ARG A 256 -15.85 21.79 -9.85
C ARG A 256 -14.97 21.08 -10.88
N TYR A 257 -14.10 21.84 -11.54
CA TYR A 257 -13.30 21.31 -12.64
C TYR A 257 -11.84 21.19 -12.25
N PHE A 258 -11.29 19.99 -12.40
CA PHE A 258 -9.87 19.74 -12.26
C PHE A 258 -9.22 19.69 -13.64
N HIS A 259 -8.15 20.46 -13.81
CA HIS A 259 -7.42 20.59 -15.05
C HIS A 259 -6.06 19.90 -14.91
N ASN A 260 -5.78 18.98 -15.84
CA ASN A 260 -4.50 18.29 -15.94
C ASN A 260 -3.84 18.68 -17.26
N GLY A 261 -2.96 19.66 -17.20
CA GLY A 261 -2.21 20.20 -18.33
C GLY A 261 -1.15 19.26 -18.88
N ILE A 262 -0.72 18.25 -18.12
CA ILE A 262 0.13 17.20 -18.69
C ILE A 262 -0.72 16.38 -19.67
N LEU A 263 -1.83 15.80 -19.22
CA LEU A 263 -2.67 14.96 -20.08
C LEU A 263 -3.56 15.74 -21.06
N GLY A 264 -3.71 17.05 -20.87
CA GLY A 264 -4.64 17.88 -21.64
C GLY A 264 -6.10 17.61 -21.30
N THR A 265 -6.39 17.08 -20.11
CA THR A 265 -7.74 16.69 -19.69
C THR A 265 -8.36 17.70 -18.73
N LYS A 266 -9.70 17.72 -18.74
CA LYS A 266 -10.52 18.49 -17.80
C LYS A 266 -11.58 17.56 -17.24
N ASP A 267 -11.53 17.32 -15.94
CA ASP A 267 -12.46 16.44 -15.25
C ASP A 267 -13.49 17.23 -14.44
N ASP A 268 -14.76 16.84 -14.56
CA ASP A 268 -15.83 17.33 -13.70
C ASP A 268 -15.91 16.46 -12.44
N LEU A 269 -15.47 17.01 -11.32
CA LEU A 269 -15.35 16.32 -10.05
C LEU A 269 -16.70 15.92 -9.44
N LYS A 270 -17.80 16.53 -9.90
CA LYS A 270 -19.16 16.19 -9.44
C LYS A 270 -19.85 15.17 -10.34
N ALA A 271 -19.39 15.01 -11.58
CA ALA A 271 -19.98 14.08 -12.55
C ALA A 271 -19.38 12.67 -12.47
N LYS A 272 -18.13 12.53 -12.02
CA LYS A 272 -17.42 11.26 -11.91
C LYS A 272 -17.27 10.84 -10.45
N HIS A 273 -17.23 9.53 -10.21
CA HIS A 273 -16.90 9.01 -8.89
C HIS A 273 -15.46 9.41 -8.51
N PRO A 274 -15.17 9.79 -7.24
CA PRO A 274 -13.85 10.25 -6.82
C PRO A 274 -12.70 9.30 -7.19
N LEU A 275 -12.90 7.98 -7.04
CA LEU A 275 -11.86 7.00 -7.41
C LEU A 275 -11.60 6.93 -8.92
N VAL A 276 -12.58 7.29 -9.76
CA VAL A 276 -12.38 7.34 -11.22
C VAL A 276 -11.54 8.56 -11.58
N ILE A 277 -11.70 9.69 -10.88
CA ILE A 277 -10.81 10.85 -11.00
C ILE A 277 -9.36 10.46 -10.68
N LEU A 278 -9.16 9.72 -9.58
CA LEU A 278 -7.85 9.22 -9.19
C LEU A 278 -7.28 8.25 -10.24
N MET A 279 -8.08 7.32 -10.75
CA MET A 279 -7.68 6.39 -11.83
C MET A 279 -7.22 7.14 -13.09
N ASP A 280 -7.96 8.18 -13.48
CA ASP A 280 -7.71 8.97 -14.69
C ASP A 280 -6.49 9.89 -14.57
N ASN A 281 -6.02 10.20 -13.35
CA ASN A 281 -5.01 11.25 -13.15
C ASN A 281 -3.77 10.83 -12.37
N ILE A 282 -3.80 9.72 -11.61
CA ILE A 282 -2.73 9.38 -10.66
C ILE A 282 -2.17 8.00 -10.96
N PRO A 283 -0.84 7.85 -11.11
CA PRO A 283 -0.21 6.58 -11.43
C PRO A 283 -0.02 5.66 -10.20
N GLU A 284 -0.71 5.94 -9.08
CA GLU A 284 -0.59 5.23 -7.81
C GLU A 284 -1.80 4.33 -7.50
N ASP A 285 -1.58 3.27 -6.74
CA ASP A 285 -2.65 2.40 -6.25
C ASP A 285 -3.12 2.85 -4.86
N PHE A 286 -4.43 2.92 -4.66
CA PHE A 286 -5.06 3.33 -3.41
C PHE A 286 -5.94 2.22 -2.84
N ALA A 287 -5.74 1.88 -1.57
CA ALA A 287 -6.59 0.98 -0.80
C ALA A 287 -7.15 1.75 0.41
N ILE A 288 -8.47 1.85 0.50
CA ILE A 288 -9.17 2.60 1.55
C ILE A 288 -9.71 1.61 2.58
N MET A 289 -9.10 1.64 3.74
CA MET A 289 -9.50 0.87 4.91
C MET A 289 -10.37 1.76 5.81
N LEU A 290 -11.57 1.31 6.19
CA LEU A 290 -12.42 2.01 7.15
C LEU A 290 -12.56 1.19 8.43
N ARG A 291 -12.55 1.87 9.57
CA ARG A 291 -12.79 1.29 10.88
C ARG A 291 -14.27 0.90 10.99
N ASP A 292 -14.53 -0.36 11.31
CA ASP A 292 -15.87 -0.88 11.57
C ASP A 292 -16.42 -0.30 12.88
N ASP A 293 -17.67 0.17 12.84
CA ASP A 293 -18.31 0.87 13.96
C ASP A 293 -18.64 -0.06 15.14
N LYS A 294 -18.63 -1.39 14.94
CA LYS A 294 -19.01 -2.38 15.95
C LYS A 294 -17.81 -3.06 16.58
N THR A 295 -16.82 -3.41 15.75
CA THR A 295 -15.65 -4.22 16.13
C THR A 295 -14.40 -3.38 16.35
N GLY A 296 -14.29 -2.23 15.68
CA GLY A 296 -13.07 -1.42 15.64
C GLY A 296 -12.03 -1.93 14.65
N ASP A 297 -12.29 -3.04 13.95
CA ASP A 297 -11.38 -3.59 12.96
C ASP A 297 -11.41 -2.76 11.67
N TYR A 298 -10.28 -2.66 10.98
CA TYR A 298 -10.21 -2.00 9.68
C TYR A 298 -10.57 -2.96 8.55
N VAL A 299 -11.53 -2.56 7.72
CA VAL A 299 -12.08 -3.31 6.59
C VAL A 299 -11.78 -2.61 5.26
N LEU A 300 -11.37 -3.34 4.22
CA LEU A 300 -11.14 -2.75 2.90
C LEU A 300 -12.48 -2.42 2.26
N ARG A 301 -12.77 -1.13 2.11
CA ARG A 301 -14.09 -0.65 1.66
C ARG A 301 -14.09 -0.06 0.26
N ALA A 302 -12.95 0.41 -0.21
CA ALA A 302 -12.84 0.99 -1.54
C ALA A 302 -11.39 0.97 -2.03
N GLY A 303 -11.17 1.06 -3.33
CA GLY A 303 -9.82 1.18 -3.86
C GLY A 303 -9.75 1.26 -5.37
N VAL A 304 -8.54 1.59 -5.82
CA VAL A 304 -8.08 1.52 -7.21
C VAL A 304 -6.71 0.85 -7.19
N ILE A 305 -6.61 -0.36 -7.73
CA ILE A 305 -5.41 -1.21 -7.67
C ILE A 305 -5.13 -1.80 -9.04
N CYS A 306 -4.04 -1.34 -9.67
CA CYS A 306 -3.63 -1.76 -11.01
C CYS A 306 -2.33 -2.58 -11.03
N SER A 307 -1.55 -2.53 -9.95
CA SER A 307 -0.17 -3.04 -9.89
C SER A 307 0.05 -4.06 -8.78
N ALA A 308 -1.01 -4.74 -8.33
CA ALA A 308 -0.91 -5.79 -7.32
C ALA A 308 -0.25 -7.07 -7.88
N LEU A 309 0.58 -7.71 -7.03
CA LEU A 309 1.26 -8.96 -7.35
C LEU A 309 0.54 -10.15 -6.70
N GLY A 310 -0.04 -11.03 -7.51
CA GLY A 310 -0.66 -12.27 -7.05
C GLY A 310 -2.06 -12.12 -6.45
N TRP A 311 -2.68 -10.95 -6.56
CA TRP A 311 -4.07 -10.70 -6.17
C TRP A 311 -4.67 -9.52 -6.95
N ASN A 312 -5.99 -9.34 -6.87
CA ASN A 312 -6.70 -8.18 -7.40
C ASN A 312 -7.70 -7.65 -6.35
N LEU A 313 -8.18 -6.41 -6.52
CA LEU A 313 -9.03 -5.73 -5.54
C LEU A 313 -10.26 -6.55 -5.16
N GLY A 314 -10.92 -7.16 -6.15
CA GLY A 314 -12.13 -7.97 -5.95
C GLY A 314 -11.92 -9.18 -5.04
N MET A 315 -10.71 -9.75 -4.97
CA MET A 315 -10.39 -10.85 -4.06
C MET A 315 -10.31 -10.44 -2.58
N LYS A 316 -10.11 -9.14 -2.32
CA LYS A 316 -9.83 -8.61 -0.99
C LYS A 316 -10.89 -7.63 -0.48
N MET A 317 -11.79 -7.17 -1.34
CA MET A 317 -12.84 -6.23 -1.00
C MET A 317 -13.72 -6.77 0.15
N GLY A 318 -13.98 -5.93 1.15
CA GLY A 318 -14.79 -6.29 2.32
C GLY A 318 -14.07 -7.15 3.37
N LEU A 319 -12.82 -7.54 3.15
CA LEU A 319 -12.03 -8.26 4.15
C LEU A 319 -11.42 -7.32 5.19
N GLN A 320 -11.26 -7.83 6.41
CA GLN A 320 -10.49 -7.18 7.47
C GLN A 320 -8.98 -7.24 7.18
N LEU A 321 -8.21 -6.33 7.78
CA LEU A 321 -6.76 -6.22 7.54
C LEU A 321 -6.03 -7.56 7.74
N HIS A 322 -6.28 -8.28 8.82
CA HIS A 322 -5.65 -9.59 9.06
C HIS A 322 -6.11 -10.67 8.07
N GLN A 323 -7.35 -10.61 7.57
CA GLN A 323 -7.88 -11.55 6.57
C GLN A 323 -7.24 -11.34 5.21
N ILE A 324 -6.96 -10.08 4.84
CA ILE A 324 -6.22 -9.75 3.62
C ILE A 324 -4.85 -10.42 3.63
N HIS A 325 -4.20 -10.42 4.79
CA HIS A 325 -2.84 -10.93 4.99
C HIS A 325 -2.76 -12.40 5.46
N ALA A 326 -3.88 -13.11 5.60
CA ALA A 326 -3.89 -14.51 6.04
C ALA A 326 -2.92 -15.44 5.26
N PRO A 327 -2.67 -15.26 3.95
CA PRO A 327 -1.70 -16.09 3.22
C PRO A 327 -0.22 -15.75 3.48
N ILE A 328 0.08 -14.65 4.17
CA ILE A 328 1.44 -14.16 4.37
C ILE A 328 2.10 -14.94 5.53
N PRO A 329 3.24 -15.63 5.27
CA PRO A 329 3.96 -16.36 6.31
C PRO A 329 4.31 -15.46 7.50
N ASP A 330 4.20 -16.04 8.71
CA ASP A 330 4.47 -15.40 9.99
C ASP A 330 3.66 -14.11 10.28
N TYR A 331 2.70 -13.72 9.44
CA TYR A 331 1.92 -12.48 9.67
C TYR A 331 1.17 -12.54 10.99
N LYS A 332 0.49 -13.67 11.24
CA LYS A 332 -0.31 -13.86 12.45
C LYS A 332 0.55 -13.76 13.70
N GLU A 333 1.73 -14.37 13.68
CA GLU A 333 2.62 -14.48 14.83
C GLU A 333 3.44 -13.21 15.08
N LYS A 334 3.83 -12.49 14.01
CA LYS A 334 4.78 -11.36 14.10
C LYS A 334 4.18 -9.98 13.86
N MET A 335 3.08 -9.89 13.10
CA MET A 335 2.59 -8.62 12.56
C MET A 335 1.18 -8.27 13.02
N GLN A 336 0.28 -9.26 13.07
CA GLN A 336 -1.16 -9.04 13.26
C GLN A 336 -1.46 -8.15 14.48
N PHE A 337 -0.91 -8.49 15.66
CA PHE A 337 -1.15 -7.72 16.88
C PHE A 337 -0.77 -6.24 16.75
N SER A 338 0.36 -5.94 16.09
CA SER A 338 0.81 -4.57 15.89
C SER A 338 0.07 -3.83 14.78
N MET A 339 -0.61 -4.55 13.87
CA MET A 339 -1.32 -3.98 12.72
C MET A 339 -2.81 -3.76 13.01
N ASP A 340 -3.40 -4.61 13.83
CA ASP A 340 -4.82 -4.52 14.20
C ASP A 340 -5.05 -3.48 15.33
N ARG A 341 -4.00 -3.11 16.08
CA ARG A 341 -4.00 -2.05 17.11
C ARG A 341 -3.76 -0.67 16.51
#